data_AF-A0A3C1PNU5-F1
#
_entry.id   AF-A0A3C1PNU5-F1
#
_cell.length_a   1.000
_cell.length_b   1.000
_cell.length_c   1.000
_cell.angle_alpha   90.00
_cell.angle_beta   90.00
_cell.angle_gamma   90.00
#
_symmetry.space_group_name_H-M   'P 1'
#
loop_
_entity.id
_entity.type
_entity.pdbx_description
1 polymer ?
#
loop_
_entity_poly.entity_id
_entity_poly.type
_entity_poly.pdbx_seq_one_letter_code
_entity_poly.pdbx_strand_id
1 'polypeptide(L)'
;AGVTGPTFETPAEYLYIRKVGADAVGMSTVPEVIVARHMEIPVFAVSIITDSGVPGQIVEISHEEVQMVAAAAEPKMTFIIKELVQRIG
;
A
#
# COMPACT_ATOMS: atom_id res chain seq x y z
N ALA A 1 -7.80 -0.89 -0.44
CA ALA A 1 -8.70 0.14 0.11
C ALA A 1 -7.89 1.38 0.46
N GLY A 2 -8.45 2.57 0.25
CA GLY A 2 -7.87 3.83 0.71
C GLY A 2 -8.67 4.35 1.88
N VAL A 3 -8.00 4.69 2.99
CA VAL A 3 -8.60 5.26 4.21
C VAL A 3 -7.91 6.57 4.57
N THR A 4 -8.44 7.32 5.53
CA THR A 4 -7.92 8.64 5.87
C THR A 4 -6.73 8.63 6.82
N GLY A 5 -6.57 7.57 7.63
CA GLY A 5 -5.62 7.58 8.74
C GLY A 5 -5.92 8.67 9.77
N PRO A 6 -4.95 9.05 10.62
CA PRO A 6 -3.58 8.54 10.72
C PRO A 6 -3.45 7.27 11.58
N THR A 7 -4.52 6.85 12.24
CA THR A 7 -4.55 5.64 13.06
C THR A 7 -4.63 4.41 12.17
N PHE A 8 -3.95 3.32 12.57
CA PHE A 8 -4.12 2.02 11.94
C PHE A 8 -5.51 1.44 12.16
N GLU A 9 -5.89 0.53 11.28
CA GLU A 9 -7.18 -0.14 11.34
C GLU A 9 -7.24 -1.13 12.50
N THR A 10 -8.41 -1.20 13.13
CA THR A 10 -8.74 -2.22 14.11
C THR A 10 -8.92 -3.60 13.44
N PRO A 11 -8.85 -4.71 14.21
CA PRO A 11 -9.15 -6.04 13.68
C PRO A 11 -10.53 -6.15 13.00
N ALA A 12 -11.53 -5.44 13.52
CA ALA A 12 -12.87 -5.43 12.94
C ALA A 12 -12.89 -4.69 11.58
N GLU A 13 -12.16 -3.59 11.47
CA GLU A 13 -12.01 -2.83 10.22
C GLU A 13 -11.24 -3.63 9.17
N TYR A 14 -10.15 -4.34 9.53
CA TYR A 14 -9.48 -5.26 8.60
C TYR A 14 -10.40 -6.35 8.08
N LEU A 15 -11.24 -6.95 8.95
CA LEU A 15 -12.24 -7.93 8.53
C LEU A 15 -13.26 -7.33 7.56
N TYR A 16 -13.72 -6.10 7.83
CA TYR A 16 -14.61 -5.38 6.93
C TYR A 16 -13.94 -5.11 5.58
N ILE A 17 -12.74 -4.54 5.57
CA ILE A 17 -11.94 -4.19 4.39
C ILE A 17 -11.73 -5.42 3.50
N ARG A 18 -11.38 -6.56 4.11
CA ARG A 18 -11.27 -7.84 3.40
C ARG A 18 -12.59 -8.30 2.81
N LYS A 19 -13.70 -8.20 3.56
CA LYS A 19 -15.04 -8.59 3.10
C LYS A 19 -15.53 -7.73 1.93
N VAL A 20 -15.14 -6.46 1.86
CA VAL A 20 -15.46 -5.59 0.71
C VAL A 20 -14.49 -5.77 -0.46
N GLY A 21 -13.57 -6.74 -0.39
CA GLY A 21 -12.74 -7.20 -1.50
C GLY A 21 -11.39 -6.52 -1.64
N ALA A 22 -10.88 -5.85 -0.61
CA ALA A 22 -9.52 -5.29 -0.65
C ALA A 22 -8.46 -6.29 -0.17
N ASP A 23 -7.37 -6.40 -0.94
CA ASP A 23 -6.20 -7.21 -0.58
C ASP A 23 -5.13 -6.44 0.21
N ALA A 24 -5.13 -5.11 0.11
CA ALA A 24 -4.26 -4.20 0.85
C ALA A 24 -5.03 -2.94 1.27
N VAL A 25 -4.60 -2.30 2.35
CA VAL A 25 -5.12 -1.01 2.82
C VAL A 25 -3.97 -0.03 2.99
N GLY A 26 -4.22 1.25 2.69
CA GLY A 26 -3.26 2.33 2.89
C GLY A 26 -3.96 3.68 2.98
N MET A 27 -3.19 4.70 3.36
CA MET A 27 -3.70 6.03 3.70
C MET A 27 -3.42 7.08 2.61
N SER A 28 -3.02 6.64 1.41
CA SER A 28 -2.61 7.50 0.29
C SER A 28 -2.98 6.86 -1.05
N THR A 29 -2.40 7.35 -2.15
CA THR A 29 -2.44 6.80 -3.52
C THR A 29 -3.79 6.94 -4.21
N VAL A 30 -4.91 6.71 -3.52
CA VAL A 30 -6.26 6.82 -4.11
C VAL A 30 -6.54 8.23 -4.64
N PRO A 31 -6.31 9.34 -3.90
CA PRO A 31 -6.53 10.68 -4.43
C PRO A 31 -5.69 10.99 -5.68
N GLU A 32 -4.42 10.61 -5.69
CA GLU A 32 -3.49 10.85 -6.78
C GLU A 32 -3.90 10.09 -8.05
N VAL A 33 -4.31 8.82 -7.91
CA VAL A 33 -4.77 7.98 -9.03
C VAL A 33 -6.07 8.54 -9.63
N ILE A 34 -6.98 9.05 -8.80
CA ILE A 34 -8.24 9.66 -9.28
C ILE A 34 -7.93 10.89 -10.14
N VAL A 35 -7.02 11.77 -9.69
CA VAL A 35 -6.61 12.96 -10.45
C VAL A 35 -5.89 12.56 -11.75
N ALA A 36 -4.96 11.61 -11.69
CA ALA A 36 -4.26 11.12 -12.88
C ALA A 36 -5.24 10.54 -13.92
N ARG A 37 -6.25 9.79 -13.46
CA ARG A 37 -7.29 9.25 -14.33
C ARG A 37 -8.14 10.35 -14.97
N HIS A 38 -8.49 11.39 -14.22
CA HIS A 38 -9.19 12.56 -14.75
C HIS A 38 -8.37 13.28 -15.84
N MET A 39 -7.03 13.22 -15.74
CA MET A 39 -6.11 13.79 -16.73
C MET A 39 -5.72 12.82 -17.85
N GLU A 40 -6.35 11.63 -17.93
CA GLU A 40 -6.01 10.57 -18.89
C GLU A 40 -4.55 10.09 -18.82
N ILE A 41 -3.88 10.28 -17.68
CA ILE A 41 -2.52 9.83 -17.45
C ILE A 41 -2.55 8.32 -17.10
N PRO A 42 -1.83 7.46 -17.85
CA PRO A 42 -1.72 6.05 -17.47
C PRO A 42 -0.95 5.92 -16.16
N VAL A 43 -1.45 5.08 -15.25
CA VAL A 43 -0.86 4.87 -13.93
C VAL A 43 -0.47 3.42 -13.72
N PHE A 44 0.73 3.20 -13.21
CA PHE A 44 1.19 1.96 -12.61
C PHE A 44 1.48 2.22 -11.13
N ALA A 45 0.90 1.41 -10.24
CA ALA A 45 1.05 1.57 -8.79
C ALA A 45 1.56 0.27 -8.18
N VAL A 46 2.39 0.39 -7.14
CA VAL A 46 2.95 -0.71 -6.36
C VAL A 46 2.84 -0.33 -4.89
N SER A 47 2.52 -1.31 -4.04
CA SER A 47 2.51 -1.16 -2.59
C SER A 47 3.47 -2.16 -1.97
N ILE A 48 4.31 -1.70 -1.05
CA ILE A 48 5.08 -2.59 -0.16
C ILE A 48 4.16 -2.95 0.99
N ILE A 49 3.99 -4.26 1.24
CA ILE A 49 3.24 -4.75 2.39
C ILE A 49 4.15 -4.71 3.61
N THR A 50 3.86 -3.79 4.53
CA THR A 50 4.67 -3.52 5.73
C THR A 50 4.18 -4.24 6.98
N ASP A 51 2.91 -4.66 6.98
CA ASP A 51 2.20 -5.27 8.09
C ASP A 51 1.11 -6.22 7.59
N SER A 52 0.54 -7.02 8.51
CA SER A 52 -0.44 -8.05 8.18
C SER A 52 -1.78 -7.81 8.90
N GLY A 53 -2.80 -7.45 8.12
CA GLY A 53 -4.20 -7.43 8.56
C GLY A 53 -4.90 -8.81 8.53
N VAL A 54 -4.14 -9.91 8.42
CA VAL A 54 -4.70 -11.27 8.32
C VAL A 54 -5.24 -11.71 9.68
N PRO A 55 -6.49 -12.22 9.77
CA PRO A 55 -7.07 -12.69 11.04
C PRO A 55 -6.15 -13.70 11.75
N GLY A 56 -5.87 -13.44 13.03
CA GLY A 56 -4.95 -14.26 13.84
C GLY A 56 -3.47 -13.90 13.71
N GLN A 57 -3.11 -12.96 12.83
CA GLN A 57 -1.75 -12.42 12.66
C GLN A 57 -1.68 -10.91 12.89
N ILE A 58 -2.80 -10.29 13.28
CA ILE A 58 -2.87 -8.86 13.55
C ILE A 58 -2.12 -8.59 14.85
N VAL A 59 -1.00 -7.88 14.73
CA VAL A 59 -0.17 -7.42 15.83
C VAL A 59 -0.23 -5.90 15.88
N GLU A 60 -0.07 -5.34 17.07
CA GLU A 60 0.14 -3.91 17.20
C GLU A 60 1.46 -3.56 16.51
N ILE A 61 1.43 -2.57 15.61
CA ILE A 61 2.60 -2.14 14.86
C ILE A 61 2.79 -0.64 15.01
N SER A 62 4.03 -0.24 15.23
CA SER A 62 4.44 1.15 15.26
C SER A 62 4.74 1.69 13.86
N HIS A 63 4.67 3.01 13.71
CA HIS A 63 5.09 3.65 12.47
C HIS A 63 6.58 3.41 12.15
N GLU A 64 7.41 3.27 13.17
CA GLU A 64 8.84 2.98 13.05
C GLU A 64 9.09 1.57 12.48
N GLU A 65 8.36 0.56 12.94
CA GLU A 65 8.42 -0.79 12.38
C GLU A 65 7.99 -0.84 10.91
N VAL A 66 6.91 -0.13 10.57
CA VAL A 66 6.46 0.03 9.19
C VAL A 66 7.58 0.62 8.31
N GLN A 67 8.24 1.69 8.79
CA GLN A 67 9.37 2.30 8.07
C GLN A 67 10.56 1.35 7.90
N MET A 68 10.89 0.56 8.93
CA MET A 68 11.98 -0.43 8.85
C MET A 68 11.70 -1.50 7.80
N VAL A 69 10.49 -2.06 7.77
CA VAL A 69 10.09 -3.06 6.76
C VAL A 69 10.10 -2.46 5.36
N ALA A 70 9.58 -1.22 5.22
CA ALA A 70 9.60 -0.51 3.95
C ALA A 70 11.05 -0.28 3.45
N ALA A 71 11.95 0.17 4.32
CA ALA A 71 13.36 0.38 3.99
C ALA A 71 14.07 -0.91 3.59
N ALA A 72 13.75 -2.04 4.23
CA ALA A 72 14.30 -3.34 3.86
C ALA A 72 13.82 -3.85 2.48
N ALA A 73 12.60 -3.48 2.07
CA ALA A 73 12.02 -3.87 0.79
C ALA A 73 12.33 -2.87 -0.35
N GLU A 74 12.69 -1.62 -0.03
CA GLU A 74 13.00 -0.56 -0.97
C GLU A 74 13.98 -0.98 -2.07
N PRO A 75 15.11 -1.66 -1.80
CA PRO A 75 16.08 -1.99 -2.86
C PRO A 75 15.48 -2.87 -3.96
N LYS A 76 14.58 -3.80 -3.59
CA LYS A 76 13.88 -4.66 -4.55
C LYS A 76 12.89 -3.86 -5.39
N MET A 77 12.14 -2.96 -4.75
CA MET A 77 11.21 -2.08 -5.47
C MET A 77 11.95 -1.17 -6.44
N THR A 78 13.06 -0.57 -6.01
CA THR A 78 13.93 0.25 -6.85
C THR A 78 14.46 -0.52 -8.06
N PHE A 79 14.87 -1.77 -7.88
CA PHE A 79 15.25 -2.63 -9.01
C PHE A 79 14.09 -2.83 -9.99
N ILE A 80 12.90 -3.19 -9.50
CA ILE A 80 11.72 -3.41 -10.35
C ILE A 80 11.34 -2.15 -11.13
N ILE A 81 11.32 -0.99 -10.48
CA ILE A 81 10.97 0.28 -11.14
C ILE A 81 12.02 0.68 -12.18
N LYS A 82 13.32 0.50 -11.88
CA LYS A 82 14.40 0.76 -12.85
C LYS A 82 14.25 -0.10 -14.10
N GLU A 83 14.03 -1.41 -13.94
CA GLU A 83 13.84 -2.33 -15.05
C GLU A 83 12.57 -2.02 -15.83
N LEU A 84 11.48 -1.65 -15.15
CA LEU A 84 10.23 -1.26 -15.80
C LEU A 84 10.43 -0.02 -16.68
N VAL A 85 11.03 1.03 -16.13
CA VAL A 85 11.29 2.29 -16.86
C VAL A 85 12.17 2.04 -18.08
N GLN A 86 13.21 1.19 -17.97
CA GLN A 86 14.06 0.83 -19.11
C GLN A 86 13.34 0.06 -20.23
N ARG A 87 12.24 -0.63 -19.93
CA ARG A 87 11.48 -1.42 -20.92
C ARG A 87 10.37 -0.61 -21.59
N ILE A 88 9.86 0.40 -20.92
CA ILE A 88 8.75 1.24 -21.42
C ILE A 88 9.24 2.56 -22.03
N GLY A 89 10.46 3.00 -21.67
CA GLY A 89 11.14 4.15 -22.26
C GLY A 89 12.02 3.74 -23.43
#